data_AF-A0A941L389-F1
#
_entry.id   AF-A0A941L389-F1
#
_cell.length_a   1.000
_cell.length_b   1.000
_cell.length_c   1.000
_cell.angle_alpha   90.00
_cell.angle_beta   90.00
_cell.angle_gamma   90.00
#
_symmetry.space_group_name_H-M   'P 1'
#
loop_
_entity.id
_entity.type
_entity.pdbx_description
1 polymer ?
#
loop_
_entity_poly.entity_id
_entity_poly.type
_entity_poly.pdbx_seq_one_letter_code
_entity_poly.pdbx_strand_id
1 'polypeptide(L)'
;MFNKKSFLIILMFLFLVSFFNLFNQVTLEYVGISLNLYKEFEISCGTVIEIFSNIGNEEFLQSLGVNRKECIGTAVVKLINFISSTIFLILITYIGLAYFKRIETREDLSDLIMILKRRNSK
;
A
#
# COMPACT_ATOMS: atom_id res chain seq x y z
N MET A 1 15.11 -18.27 -8.20
CA MET A 1 14.89 -17.36 -9.36
C MET A 1 13.46 -16.87 -9.27
N PHE A 2 13.23 -15.56 -9.20
CA PHE A 2 11.90 -14.99 -8.96
C PHE A 2 11.08 -15.06 -10.25
N ASN A 3 10.02 -15.88 -10.28
CA ASN A 3 9.17 -16.03 -11.46
C ASN A 3 8.15 -14.89 -11.55
N LYS A 4 7.79 -14.46 -12.77
CA LYS A 4 6.70 -13.52 -13.07
C LYS A 4 5.41 -13.85 -12.32
N LYS A 5 5.05 -15.14 -12.19
CA LYS A 5 3.86 -15.57 -11.41
C LYS A 5 3.99 -15.22 -9.94
N SER A 6 5.12 -15.55 -9.30
CA SER A 6 5.36 -15.20 -7.89
C SER A 6 5.41 -13.69 -7.66
N PHE A 7 5.96 -12.93 -8.61
CA PHE A 7 5.97 -11.46 -8.55
C PHE A 7 4.56 -10.86 -8.52
N LEU A 8 3.67 -11.32 -9.40
CA LEU A 8 2.28 -10.86 -9.43
C LEU A 8 1.50 -11.25 -8.17
N ILE A 9 1.73 -12.46 -7.65
CA ILE A 9 1.10 -12.92 -6.39
C ILE A 9 1.50 -12.02 -5.23
N ILE A 10 2.79 -11.69 -5.11
CA ILE A 10 3.29 -10.83 -4.04
C ILE A 10 2.73 -9.41 -4.16
N LEU A 11 2.67 -8.86 -5.37
CA LEU A 11 2.03 -7.56 -5.61
C LEU A 11 0.55 -7.55 -5.22
N MET A 12 -0.20 -8.61 -5.56
CA MET A 12 -1.60 -8.72 -5.20
C MET A 12 -1.81 -8.84 -3.69
N PHE A 13 -0.93 -9.57 -3.00
CA PHE A 13 -0.94 -9.66 -1.54
C PHE A 13 -0.65 -8.30 -0.88
N LEU A 14 0.37 -7.57 -1.35
CA LEU A 14 0.69 -6.23 -0.86
C LEU A 14 -0.47 -5.24 -1.09
N PHE A 15 -1.13 -5.32 -2.24
CA PHE A 15 -2.32 -4.52 -2.53
C PHE A 15 -3.46 -4.83 -1.55
N LEU A 16 -3.73 -6.10 -1.30
CA LEU A 16 -4.75 -6.52 -0.33
C LEU A 16 -4.44 -6.00 1.08
N VAL A 17 -3.20 -6.10 1.55
CA VAL A 17 -2.79 -5.56 2.85
C VAL A 17 -3.01 -4.05 2.93
N SER A 18 -2.61 -3.31 1.88
CA SER A 18 -2.85 -1.86 1.79
C SER A 18 -4.34 -1.53 1.83
N PHE A 19 -5.16 -2.31 1.11
CA PHE A 19 -6.61 -2.15 1.09
C PHE A 19 -7.22 -2.38 2.48
N PHE A 20 -6.92 -3.50 3.15
CA PHE A 20 -7.43 -3.75 4.50
C PHE A 20 -6.97 -2.70 5.50
N ASN A 21 -5.74 -2.20 5.37
CA ASN A 21 -5.23 -1.14 6.23
C ASN A 21 -6.10 0.13 6.13
N LEU A 22 -6.65 0.47 4.96
CA LEU A 22 -7.55 1.62 4.80
C LEU A 22 -8.84 1.50 5.63
N PHE A 23 -9.41 0.29 5.74
CA PHE A 23 -10.66 0.04 6.49
C PHE A 23 -10.47 -0.14 7.99
N ASN A 24 -9.24 -0.35 8.46
CA ASN A 24 -8.98 -0.40 9.89
C ASN A 24 -9.45 0.89 10.58
N GLN A 25 -9.82 0.77 11.85
CA GLN A 25 -10.21 1.94 12.64
C GLN A 25 -9.06 2.96 12.73
N VAL A 26 -9.43 4.23 12.82
CA VAL A 26 -8.51 5.32 13.11
C VAL A 26 -8.39 5.39 14.62
N THR A 27 -7.24 4.95 15.14
CA THR A 27 -6.91 5.04 16.56
C THR A 27 -5.90 6.17 16.77
N LEU A 28 -6.09 6.93 17.84
CA LEU A 28 -5.14 7.90 18.33
C LEU A 28 -4.53 7.35 19.62
N GLU A 29 -3.22 7.12 19.58
CA GLU A 29 -2.43 6.72 20.74
C GLU A 29 -1.80 7.98 21.34
N TYR A 30 -2.17 8.28 22.59
CA TYR A 30 -1.57 9.35 23.36
C TYR A 30 -0.75 8.78 24.51
N VAL A 31 0.45 9.31 24.67
CA VAL A 31 1.30 9.03 25.82
C VAL A 31 1.11 10.16 26.84
N GLY A 32 0.40 9.85 27.92
CA GLY A 32 0.29 10.75 29.07
C GLY A 32 1.49 10.58 29.99
N ILE A 33 2.32 11.64 30.11
CA ILE A 33 3.43 11.69 31.04
C ILE A 33 3.04 12.56 32.24
N SER A 34 3.02 11.97 33.43
CA SER A 34 2.96 12.70 34.70
C SER A 34 4.24 12.44 35.50
N LEU A 35 4.51 13.26 36.52
CA LEU A 35 5.71 13.18 37.37
C LEU A 35 5.98 11.79 37.97
N ASN A 36 4.97 10.89 38.00
CA ASN A 36 5.10 9.55 38.57
C ASN A 36 4.40 8.43 37.77
N LEU A 37 3.76 8.73 36.63
CA LEU A 37 2.99 7.75 35.85
C LEU A 37 3.13 8.00 34.35
N TYR A 38 3.46 6.93 33.62
CA TYR A 38 3.40 6.83 32.17
C TYR A 38 2.16 5.99 31.83
N LYS A 39 1.20 6.54 31.10
CA LYS A 39 -0.01 5.81 30.70
C LYS A 39 -0.37 6.11 29.25
N GLU A 40 -0.55 5.05 28.47
CA GLU A 40 -1.00 5.11 27.09
C GLU A 40 -2.54 5.11 27.05
N PHE A 41 -3.10 6.00 26.25
CA PHE A 41 -4.53 6.12 26.03
C PHE A 41 -4.81 5.93 24.54
N GLU A 42 -5.67 4.98 24.21
CA GLU A 42 -6.16 4.76 22.85
C GLU A 42 -7.57 5.34 22.70
N ILE A 43 -7.75 6.22 21.73
CA ILE A 43 -9.05 6.79 21.37
C ILE A 43 -9.40 6.32 19.97
N SER A 44 -10.50 5.57 19.82
CA SER A 44 -11.01 5.13 18.52
C SER A 44 -11.93 6.19 17.93
N CYS A 45 -11.55 6.75 16.78
CA CYS A 45 -12.26 7.81 16.07
C CYS A 45 -13.27 7.30 15.03
N GLY A 46 -13.39 5.97 14.87
CA GLY A 46 -14.18 5.33 13.81
C GLY A 46 -13.36 5.02 12.55
N THR A 47 -14.05 4.65 11.46
CA THR A 47 -13.38 4.30 10.19
C THR A 47 -13.10 5.55 9.34
N VAL A 48 -12.14 5.46 8.40
CA VAL A 48 -11.86 6.56 7.46
C VAL A 48 -13.12 6.97 6.69
N ILE A 49 -13.92 5.99 6.23
CA ILE A 49 -15.15 6.25 5.47
C ILE A 49 -16.15 7.05 6.32
N GLU A 50 -16.36 6.63 7.57
CA GLU A 50 -17.29 7.27 8.49
C GLU A 50 -16.89 8.71 8.81
N ILE A 51 -15.59 8.98 8.98
CA ILE A 51 -15.06 10.32 9.24
C ILE A 51 -15.28 11.24 8.02
N PHE A 52 -14.99 10.75 6.81
CA PHE A 52 -15.15 11.54 5.60
C PHE A 52 -16.62 11.72 5.18
N SER A 53 -17.48 10.72 5.38
CA SER A 53 -18.91 10.82 5.06
C SER A 53 -19.64 11.80 5.98
N ASN A 54 -19.17 11.98 7.21
CA ASN A 54 -19.81 12.82 8.22
C ASN A 54 -19.04 14.12 8.51
N ILE A 55 -18.08 14.51 7.66
CA ILE A 55 -17.24 15.70 7.91
C ILE A 55 -18.02 17.02 7.92
N GLY A 56 -19.22 17.03 7.33
CA GLY A 56 -20.16 18.15 7.35
C GLY A 56 -21.27 18.04 8.38
N ASN A 57 -21.31 16.97 9.19
CA ASN A 57 -22.34 16.76 10.21
C ASN A 57 -21.82 17.27 11.57
N GLU A 58 -22.44 18.33 12.10
CA GLU A 58 -22.04 18.92 13.38
C GLU A 58 -22.21 17.98 14.57
N GLU A 59 -23.22 17.10 14.58
CA GLU A 59 -23.45 16.15 15.67
C GLU A 59 -22.31 15.11 15.75
N PHE A 60 -21.87 14.61 14.59
CA PHE A 60 -20.72 13.73 14.51
C PHE A 60 -19.44 14.44 14.96
N LEU A 61 -19.22 15.66 14.48
CA LEU A 61 -18.02 16.42 14.86
C LEU A 61 -17.96 16.79 16.34
N GLN A 62 -19.12 16.96 16.99
CA GLN A 62 -19.21 17.13 18.44
C GLN A 62 -18.92 15.82 19.18
N SER A 63 -19.29 14.65 18.65
CA SER A 63 -19.02 13.36 19.29
C SER A 63 -17.51 13.03 19.36
N LEU A 64 -16.71 13.52 18.42
CA LEU A 64 -15.24 13.44 18.45
C LEU A 64 -14.60 14.36 19.49
N GLY A 65 -15.34 15.32 20.03
CA GLY A 65 -14.90 16.23 21.09
C GLY A 65 -13.62 17.00 20.75
N VAL A 66 -12.71 17.08 21.72
CA VAL A 66 -11.46 17.86 21.63
C VAL A 66 -10.49 17.30 20.58
N ASN A 67 -10.55 15.99 20.31
CA ASN A 67 -9.62 15.27 19.44
C ASN A 67 -10.04 15.28 17.97
N ARG A 68 -11.11 16.00 17.61
CA ARG A 68 -11.64 16.09 16.24
C ARG A 68 -10.57 16.34 15.19
N LYS A 69 -9.69 17.33 15.42
CA LYS A 69 -8.67 17.71 14.43
C LYS A 69 -7.65 16.59 14.21
N GLU A 70 -7.28 15.90 15.28
CA GLU A 70 -6.32 14.80 15.24
C GLU A 70 -6.92 13.57 14.59
N CYS A 71 -8.18 13.23 14.90
CA CYS A 71 -8.91 12.14 14.24
C CYS A 71 -9.02 12.36 12.72
N ILE A 72 -9.41 13.56 12.31
CA ILE A 72 -9.49 13.94 10.88
C ILE A 72 -8.10 13.90 10.26
N GLY A 73 -7.09 14.46 10.93
CA GLY A 73 -5.70 14.45 10.47
C GLY A 73 -5.18 13.05 10.22
N THR A 74 -5.36 12.13 11.16
CA THR A 74 -4.94 10.73 11.04
C THR A 74 -5.73 10.00 9.96
N ALA A 75 -7.03 10.26 9.80
CA ALA A 75 -7.83 9.72 8.70
C ALA A 75 -7.30 10.19 7.33
N VAL A 76 -6.93 11.47 7.21
CA VAL A 76 -6.31 12.04 6.00
C VAL A 76 -4.96 11.38 5.72
N VAL A 77 -4.09 11.24 6.73
CA VAL A 77 -2.78 10.58 6.58
C VAL A 77 -2.95 9.14 6.11
N LYS A 78 -3.91 8.41 6.68
CA LYS A 78 -4.21 7.03 6.31
C LYS A 78 -4.67 6.92 4.85
N LEU A 79 -5.51 7.85 4.40
CA LEU A 79 -5.93 7.95 3.00
C LEU A 79 -4.74 8.27 2.07
N ILE A 80 -3.90 9.25 2.43
CA ILE A 80 -2.69 9.60 1.65
C ILE A 80 -1.75 8.41 1.55
N ASN A 81 -1.53 7.68 2.65
CA ASN A 81 -0.69 6.48 2.67
C ASN A 81 -1.24 5.39 1.74
N PHE A 82 -2.56 5.19 1.72
CA PHE A 82 -3.19 4.26 0.78
C PHE A 82 -2.99 4.68 -0.68
N ILE A 83 -3.22 5.96 -1.01
CA ILE A 83 -3.03 6.49 -2.37
C ILE A 83 -1.56 6.35 -2.80
N SER A 84 -0.63 6.78 -1.95
CA SER A 84 0.81 6.70 -2.20
C SER A 84 1.26 5.24 -2.42
N SER A 85 0.82 4.32 -1.55
CA SER A 85 1.11 2.89 -1.68
C SER A 85 0.55 2.32 -2.97
N THR A 86 -0.66 2.73 -3.37
CA THR A 86 -1.28 2.27 -4.62
C THR A 86 -0.49 2.73 -5.84
N ILE A 87 -0.08 4.00 -5.88
CA ILE A 87 0.77 4.54 -6.96
C ILE A 87 2.10 3.79 -7.02
N PHE A 88 2.72 3.55 -5.87
CA PHE A 88 3.96 2.81 -5.77
C PHE A 88 3.84 1.38 -6.31
N LEU A 89 2.78 0.65 -5.95
CA LEU A 89 2.51 -0.70 -6.45
C LEU A 89 2.27 -0.72 -7.97
N ILE A 90 1.59 0.28 -8.52
CA ILE A 90 1.40 0.43 -9.97
C ILE A 90 2.75 0.62 -10.67
N LEU A 91 3.61 1.50 -10.15
CA LEU A 91 4.95 1.75 -10.71
C LEU A 91 5.81 0.50 -10.68
N ILE A 92 5.85 -0.23 -9.56
CA ILE A 92 6.58 -1.50 -9.46
C ILE A 92 6.05 -2.50 -10.47
N THR A 93 4.73 -2.60 -10.60
CA THR A 93 4.09 -3.52 -11.55
C THR A 93 4.53 -3.21 -12.98
N TYR A 94 4.51 -1.92 -13.36
CA TYR A 94 4.94 -1.47 -14.68
C TYR A 94 6.41 -1.84 -14.96
N ILE A 95 7.32 -1.49 -14.04
CA ILE A 95 8.76 -1.76 -14.19
C ILE A 95 9.03 -3.27 -14.19
N GLY A 96 8.38 -4.02 -13.31
CA GLY A 96 8.54 -5.47 -13.20
C GLY A 96 8.08 -6.20 -14.45
N LEU A 97 6.94 -5.81 -15.03
CA LEU A 97 6.47 -6.37 -16.30
C LEU A 97 7.44 -6.07 -17.45
N ALA A 98 7.98 -4.85 -17.52
CA ALA A 98 9.00 -4.50 -18.51
C ALA A 98 10.29 -5.31 -18.33
N TYR A 99 10.70 -5.58 -17.10
CA TYR A 99 11.85 -6.41 -16.78
C TYR A 99 11.69 -7.87 -17.22
N PHE A 100 10.57 -8.51 -16.87
CA PHE A 100 10.30 -9.90 -17.28
C PHE A 100 10.21 -10.04 -18.80
N LYS A 101 9.61 -9.07 -19.49
CA LYS A 101 9.58 -9.06 -20.96
C LYS A 101 10.99 -9.02 -21.57
N ARG A 102 11.92 -8.26 -20.98
CA ARG A 102 13.31 -8.18 -21.45
C ARG A 102 14.09 -9.48 -21.22
N ILE A 103 13.84 -10.19 -20.12
CA ILE A 103 14.47 -11.50 -19.87
C ILE A 103 13.97 -12.52 -20.87
N GLU A 104 12.66 -12.60 -21.08
CA GLU A 104 12.05 -13.54 -22.02
C GLU A 104 12.65 -13.39 -23.42
N THR A 105 12.84 -12.14 -23.89
CA THR A 105 13.53 -11.88 -25.17
C THR A 105 15.02 -12.25 -25.20
N ARG A 106 15.71 -12.31 -24.05
CA ARG A 106 17.11 -12.76 -23.97
C ARG A 106 17.23 -14.27 -23.90
N GLU A 107 16.26 -14.94 -23.28
CA GLU A 107 16.19 -16.40 -23.25
C GLU A 107 15.79 -16.95 -24.63
N ASP A 108 14.98 -16.20 -25.40
CA ASP A 108 14.61 -16.52 -26.78
C ASP A 108 15.74 -16.21 -27.80
N LEU A 109 16.99 -16.59 -27.45
CA LEU A 109 18.13 -16.64 -28.37
C LEU A 109 18.14 -17.91 -29.23
N SER A 110 17.06 -18.71 -29.14
CA SER A 110 16.82 -19.94 -29.90
C SER A 110 17.11 -19.74 -31.40
N ASP A 111 16.56 -18.68 -31.98
CA ASP A 111 16.74 -18.37 -33.39
C ASP A 111 18.19 -18.03 -33.73
N LEU A 112 18.89 -17.30 -32.85
CA LEU A 112 20.30 -16.96 -33.04
C LEU A 112 21.18 -18.22 -32.98
N ILE A 113 20.92 -19.09 -32.02
CA ILE A 113 21.64 -20.37 -31.85
C ILE A 113 21.36 -21.28 -33.05
N MET A 114 20.12 -21.33 -33.54
CA MET A 114 19.76 -22.09 -34.73
C MET A 114 20.51 -21.60 -35.97
N ILE A 115 20.61 -20.28 -36.16
CA ILE A 115 21.39 -19.68 -37.26
C ILE A 115 22.88 -20.01 -37.15
N LEU A 116 23.46 -19.90 -35.95
CA LEU A 116 24.87 -20.23 -35.71
C LEU A 116 25.14 -21.73 -35.95
N LYS A 117 24.27 -22.61 -35.46
CA LYS A 117 24.38 -24.07 -35.65
C LYS A 117 24.32 -24.45 -37.13
N ARG A 118 23.42 -23.80 -37.91
CA ARG A 118 23.31 -24.00 -39.36
C ARG A 118 24.54 -23.52 -40.13
N ARG A 119 25.21 -22.46 -39.65
CA ARG A 119 26.46 -21.98 -40.26
C ARG A 119 27.67 -22.83 -39.89
N ASN A 120 27.71 -23.40 -38.69
CA ASN A 120 28.82 -24.22 -38.21
C ASN A 120 28.75 -25.70 -38.67
N SER A 121 27.63 -26.14 -39.25
CA SER A 121 27.49 -27.48 -39.84
C SER A 121 27.76 -27.53 -41.35
N LYS A 122 28.28 -26.45 -41.93
CA LYS A 122 28.84 -26.39 -43.28
C LYS A 122 30.37 -26.37 -43.18
#